data_AF-A0A380EPA5-F1
#
_entry.id   AF-A0A380EPA5-F1
#
_cell.length_a   1.000
_cell.length_b   1.000
_cell.length_c   1.000
_cell.angle_alpha   90.00
_cell.angle_beta   90.00
_cell.angle_gamma   90.00
#
_symmetry.space_group_name_H-M   'P 1'
#
loop_
_entity.id
_entity.type
_entity.pdbx_description
1 polymer ?
#
loop_
_entity_poly.entity_id
_entity_poly.type
_entity_poly.pdbx_seq_one_letter_code
_entity_poly.pdbx_strand_id
1 'polypeptide(L)' 'MNKDKQLHNDKINLSQLVLLGLGSLIGSGWLFGAWEASSIAGPAAIISWVLGFLVIGTIAYNYIEIGTMFPQSGG' A
#
# COMPACT_ATOMS: atom_id res chain seq x y z
N MET A 1 -29.48 -26.91 -19.57
CA MET A 1 -30.06 -25.82 -18.74
C MET A 1 -29.90 -26.26 -17.29
N ASN A 2 -29.18 -25.59 -16.39
CA ASN A 2 -29.02 -24.15 -16.21
C ASN A 2 -27.78 -23.92 -15.32
N LYS A 3 -26.81 -23.10 -15.77
CA LYS A 3 -25.60 -22.70 -15.02
C LYS A 3 -25.72 -21.25 -14.54
N ASP A 4 -26.92 -20.86 -14.13
CA ASP A 4 -27.29 -19.50 -13.74
C ASP A 4 -27.32 -19.28 -12.22
N LYS A 5 -27.03 -20.33 -11.43
CA LYS A 5 -26.81 -20.18 -9.99
C LYS A 5 -25.37 -19.69 -9.76
N GLN A 6 -25.26 -18.53 -9.11
CA GLN A 6 -24.03 -17.90 -8.58
C GLN A 6 -23.39 -16.83 -9.50
N LEU A 7 -24.12 -15.77 -9.83
CA LEU A 7 -23.46 -14.47 -10.03
C LEU A 7 -23.15 -13.90 -8.65
N HIS A 8 -21.98 -14.23 -8.12
CA HIS A 8 -21.45 -13.63 -6.89
C HIS A 8 -21.50 -12.11 -7.05
N ASN A 9 -22.14 -11.43 -6.09
CA ASN A 9 -22.02 -9.99 -5.92
C ASN A 9 -20.64 -9.66 -5.32
N ASP A 10 -19.56 -9.98 -6.02
CA ASP A 10 -18.18 -9.68 -5.60
C ASP A 10 -17.86 -8.21 -5.87
N LYS A 11 -18.73 -7.30 -5.41
CA LYS A 11 -18.43 -5.87 -5.39
C LYS A 11 -17.46 -5.63 -4.24
N ILE A 12 -16.18 -5.58 -4.58
CA ILE A 12 -15.13 -5.30 -3.62
C ILE A 12 -15.27 -3.83 -3.20
N ASN A 13 -15.51 -3.61 -1.91
CA ASN A 13 -15.68 -2.26 -1.38
C ASN A 13 -14.35 -1.51 -1.36
N LEU A 14 -14.40 -0.18 -1.36
CA LEU A 14 -13.21 0.68 -1.35
C LEU A 14 -12.29 0.35 -0.16
N SER A 15 -12.87 0.10 1.01
CA SER A 15 -12.15 -0.35 2.20
C SER A 15 -11.46 -1.70 2.01
N GLN A 16 -12.10 -2.66 1.32
CA GLN A 16 -11.49 -3.96 1.01
C GLN A 16 -10.32 -3.80 0.03
N LEU A 17 -10.42 -2.93 -0.98
CA LEU A 17 -9.29 -2.62 -1.89
C LEU A 17 -8.12 -1.98 -1.12
N VAL A 18 -8.41 -0.99 -0.27
CA VAL A 18 -7.40 -0.31 0.52
C VAL A 18 -6.72 -1.28 1.48
N LEU A 19 -7.48 -2.12 2.20
CA LEU A 19 -6.94 -3.12 3.10
C LEU A 19 -6.15 -4.20 2.37
N LEU A 20 -6.57 -4.60 1.16
CA LEU A 20 -5.81 -5.52 0.31
C LEU A 20 -4.46 -4.92 -0.10
N GLY A 21 -4.46 -3.65 -0.52
CA GLY A 21 -3.23 -2.91 -0.84
C GLY A 21 -2.32 -2.74 0.37
N LEU A 22 -2.88 -2.34 1.52
CA LEU A 22 -2.15 -2.22 2.79
C LEU A 22 -1.57 -3.57 3.24
N GLY A 23 -2.34 -4.65 3.14
CA GLY A 23 -1.88 -6.01 3.45
C GLY A 23 -0.72 -6.46 2.55
N SER A 24 -0.70 -6.02 1.28
CA SER A 24 0.42 -6.27 0.36
C SER A 24 1.68 -5.47 0.72
N LEU A 25 1.54 -4.32 1.39
CA LEU A 25 2.67 -3.48 1.81
C LEU A 25 3.30 -3.95 3.13
N ILE A 26 2.48 -4.53 4.04
CA ILE A 26 2.92 -5.06 5.33
C ILE A 26 3.55 -6.44 5.10
N GLY A 27 4.83 -6.45 4.71
CA GLY A 27 5.66 -7.66 4.56
C GLY A 27 6.77 -7.77 5.61
N SER A 28 7.66 -8.74 5.44
CA SER A 28 8.84 -8.92 6.29
C SER A 28 9.76 -7.69 6.30
N GLY A 29 9.80 -6.94 5.20
CA GLY A 29 10.59 -5.71 5.06
C GLY A 29 10.20 -4.59 6.03
N TRP A 30 8.94 -4.53 6.48
CA TRP A 30 8.52 -3.54 7.49
C TRP A 30 9.15 -3.81 8.86
N LEU A 31 9.22 -5.09 9.25
CA LEU A 31 9.80 -5.51 10.53
C LEU A 31 11.33 -5.44 10.50
N PHE A 32 11.96 -6.02 9.47
CA PHE A 32 13.42 -6.05 9.35
C PHE A 32 14.00 -4.67 9.01
N GLY A 33 13.31 -3.87 8.22
CA GLY A 33 13.73 -2.50 7.90
C GLY A 33 13.70 -1.58 9.12
N ALA A 34 12.65 -1.67 9.95
CA ALA A 34 12.58 -0.91 11.21
C ALA A 34 13.63 -1.38 12.22
N TRP A 35 13.87 -2.70 12.32
CA TRP A 35 14.90 -3.26 13.19
C TRP A 35 16.31 -2.82 12.76
N GLU A 36 16.63 -2.92 11.47
CA GLU A 36 17.94 -2.51 10.94
C GLU A 36 18.16 -1.00 11.12
N ALA A 37 17.15 -0.17 10.81
CA ALA A 37 17.21 1.26 11.04
C ALA A 37 17.46 1.62 12.51
N SER A 38 16.78 0.92 13.43
CA SER A 38 16.99 1.08 14.88
C SER A 38 18.33 0.56 15.36
N SER A 39 18.88 -0.49 14.74
CA SER A 39 20.17 -1.07 15.09
C SER A 39 21.32 -0.14 14.68
N ILE A 40 21.22 0.48 13.50
CA ILE A 40 22.25 1.38 12.96
C ILE A 40 22.19 2.77 13.62
N ALA A 41 20.99 3.36 13.74
CA ALA A 41 20.84 4.75 14.20
C ALA A 41 20.46 4.87 15.69
N GLY A 42 20.17 3.77 16.38
CA GLY A 42 19.70 3.79 17.77
C GLY A 42 18.36 4.56 17.89
N PRO A 43 18.13 5.34 18.97
CA PRO A 43 16.90 6.13 19.15
C PRO A 43 16.66 7.16 18.03
N ALA A 44 17.70 7.54 17.29
CA ALA A 44 17.59 8.48 16.17
C ALA A 44 16.94 7.85 14.91
N ALA A 45 16.70 6.54 14.89
CA ALA A 45 16.04 5.85 13.78
C ALA A 45 14.64 6.40 13.45
N ILE A 46 13.96 7.00 14.41
CA ILE A 46 12.68 7.69 14.21
C ILE A 46 12.82 8.78 13.15
N ILE A 47 13.97 9.49 13.10
CA ILE A 47 14.24 10.54 12.11
C ILE A 47 14.35 9.95 10.71
N SER A 48 15.02 8.79 10.57
CA SER A 48 15.08 8.05 9.31
C SER A 48 13.68 7.64 8.82
N TRP A 49 12.80 7.26 9.74
CA TRP A 49 11.42 6.90 9.45
C TRP A 49 10.60 8.08 8.93
N VAL A 50 10.76 9.27 9.51
CA VAL A 50 10.12 10.50 9.04
C VAL A 50 10.61 10.89 7.64
N LEU A 51 11.92 10.78 7.39
CA LEU A 51 12.50 10.99 6.06
C LEU A 51 11.96 9.99 5.03
N GLY A 52 11.86 8.71 5.40
CA GLY A 52 11.26 7.67 4.58
C GLY A 52 9.79 7.98 4.23
N PHE A 53 9.01 8.41 5.22
CA PHE A 53 7.62 8.84 5.02
C PHE A 53 7.51 10.02 4.04
N LEU A 54 8.40 11.00 4.15
CA LEU A 54 8.42 12.17 3.26
C LEU A 54 8.70 11.77 1.80
N VAL A 55 9.70 10.91 1.59
CA VAL A 55 10.09 10.44 0.25
C VAL A 55 8.99 9.58 -0.37
N ILE A 56 8.50 8.56 0.36
CA ILE A 56 7.45 7.67 -0.13
C ILE A 56 6.15 8.45 -0.35
N GLY A 57 5.82 9.40 0.53
CA GLY A 57 4.65 10.27 0.40
C GLY A 57 4.67 11.11 -0.88
N THR A 58 5.85 11.61 -1.27
CA THR A 58 6.00 12.36 -2.53
C THR A 58 5.75 11.46 -3.74
N ILE A 59 6.24 10.22 -3.71
CA ILE A 59 6.00 9.23 -4.77
C ILE A 59 4.52 8.86 -4.84
N ALA A 60 3.91 8.57 -3.70
CA ALA A 60 2.49 8.23 -3.59
C ALA A 60 1.59 9.36 -4.09
N TYR A 61 1.93 10.62 -3.78
CA TYR A 61 1.19 11.79 -4.27
C TYR A 61 1.18 11.85 -5.80
N ASN A 62 2.35 11.73 -6.44
CA ASN A 62 2.43 11.68 -7.90
C ASN A 62 1.63 10.49 -8.48
N TYR A 63 1.66 9.33 -7.81
CA TYR A 63 0.92 8.16 -8.23
C TYR A 63 -0.60 8.35 -8.15
N ILE A 64 -1.08 9.02 -7.11
CA ILE A 64 -2.50 9.40 -6.96
C ILE A 64 -2.91 10.39 -8.06
N GLU A 65 -2.06 11.37 -8.35
CA GLU A 65 -2.31 12.37 -9.40
C GLU A 65 -2.48 11.71 -10.77
N ILE A 66 -1.60 10.78 -11.13
CA ILE A 66 -1.69 10.04 -12.40
C ILE A 66 -2.86 9.04 -12.38
N GLY A 67 -3.03 8.30 -11.28
CA GLY A 67 -4.09 7.29 -11.15
C GLY A 67 -5.51 7.88 -11.13
N THR A 68 -5.66 9.14 -10.74
CA THR A 68 -6.94 9.86 -10.81
C THR A 68 -7.21 10.46 -12.20
N MET A 69 -6.16 10.83 -12.96
CA MET A 69 -6.28 11.32 -14.33
C MET A 69 -6.66 10.21 -15.34
N PHE A 70 -6.22 8.97 -15.11
CA PHE A 70 -6.55 7.83 -15.96
C PHE A 70 -7.20 6.69 -15.16
N PRO A 71 -8.50 6.79 -14.83
CA PRO A 71 -9.23 5.74 -14.12
C PRO A 71 -9.59 4.59 -15.06
N GLN A 72 -8.58 3.92 -15.63
CA GLN A 72 -8.73 2.70 -16.44
C GLN A 72 -8.16 1.49 -15.67
N SER A 73 -8.92 0.39 -15.67
CA SER A 73 -8.48 -0.86 -15.04
C SER A 73 -7.39 -1.52 -15.88
N GLY A 74 -6.14 -1.22 -15.55
CA GLY A 74 -4.96 -1.74 -16.23
C GLY A 74 -4.07 -0.58 -16.66
N GLY A 75 -2.78 -0.67 -16.34
CA GLY A 75 -1.80 0.38 -16.65
C GLY A 75 -1.69 0.75 -18.12
#